data_AF-A0A8T5MYA9-F1
#
_entry.id   AF-A0A8T5MYA9-F1
#
_cell.length_a   1.000
_cell.length_b   1.000
_cell.length_c   1.000
_cell.angle_alpha   90.00
_cell.angle_beta   90.00
_cell.angle_gamma   90.00
#
_symmetry.space_group_name_H-M   'P 1'
#
loop_
_entity.id
_entity.type
_entity.pdbx_description
1 polymer ?
#
loop_
_entity_poly.entity_id
_entity_poly.type
_entity_poly.pdbx_seq_one_letter_code
_entity_poly.pdbx_strand_id
1 'polypeptide(L)'
;MTKKDYKPERDFDKYSWANTLGRIYSSEDHKEYLIGGLEGNAIKQGYNGEGLEAILRGTMASDIGQQTAIGYTQEQHRAEMQGLTVENYLTNYQDTIKKYFGEEEISNLNKYKGEELNALKKKIEGLMHDKSHPDKDKSKAAKKELKKYNIISAVFKVIEDEIYKDLIPKAIEGTNKYLAKDVILRNKQDNEE
;
A
#
# COMPACT_ATOMS: atom_id res chain seq x y z
N MET A 1 11.95 9.40 -35.74
CA MET A 1 11.23 8.78 -34.60
C MET A 1 11.69 9.44 -33.32
N THR A 2 10.92 10.37 -32.79
CA THR A 2 11.18 11.02 -31.50
C THR A 2 10.86 10.03 -30.38
N LYS A 3 11.78 9.90 -29.41
CA LYS A 3 11.58 9.22 -28.14
C LYS A 3 10.22 9.64 -27.58
N LYS A 4 9.24 8.74 -27.55
CA LYS A 4 8.02 8.93 -26.76
C LYS A 4 8.45 8.89 -25.29
N ASP A 5 8.67 10.08 -24.76
CA ASP A 5 8.35 10.52 -23.41
C ASP A 5 8.47 9.44 -22.33
N TYR A 6 9.72 9.24 -21.88
CA TYR A 6 9.97 8.84 -20.50
C TYR A 6 9.24 9.83 -19.60
N LYS A 7 8.07 9.43 -19.06
CA LYS A 7 7.41 10.21 -18.02
C LYS A 7 8.31 10.16 -16.78
N PRO A 8 8.61 11.33 -16.19
CA PRO A 8 9.60 11.48 -15.12
C PRO A 8 9.25 10.58 -13.95
N GLU A 9 10.28 10.16 -13.21
CA GLU A 9 10.24 9.60 -11.85
C GLU A 9 8.83 9.64 -11.26
N ARG A 10 8.00 8.62 -11.57
CA ARG A 10 6.78 8.44 -10.80
C ARG A 10 7.27 8.09 -9.42
N ASP A 11 7.02 8.99 -8.48
CA ASP A 11 7.39 8.87 -7.08
C ASP A 11 6.54 7.73 -6.48
N PHE A 12 6.88 6.50 -6.86
CA PHE A 12 6.20 5.27 -6.47
C PHE A 12 6.14 5.18 -4.94
N ASP A 13 7.22 5.66 -4.32
CA ASP A 13 7.36 5.74 -2.88
C ASP A 13 6.36 6.69 -2.23
N LYS A 14 5.83 7.69 -2.94
CA LYS A 14 4.83 8.66 -2.47
C LYS A 14 3.53 7.98 -2.02
N TYR A 15 3.16 6.89 -2.69
CA TYR A 15 1.90 6.17 -2.43
C TYR A 15 2.10 4.73 -1.98
N SER A 16 3.36 4.31 -1.79
CA SER A 16 3.72 2.97 -1.32
C SER A 16 2.94 2.54 -0.09
N TRP A 17 2.74 3.44 0.89
CA TRP A 17 2.00 3.14 2.12
C TRP A 17 0.48 3.04 1.94
N ALA A 18 -0.09 3.63 0.88
CA ALA A 18 -1.54 3.70 0.69
C ALA A 18 -2.18 2.31 0.62
N ASN A 19 -1.53 1.36 -0.06
CA ASN A 19 -2.01 -0.02 -0.13
C ASN A 19 -1.94 -0.76 1.21
N THR A 20 -1.01 -0.39 2.09
CA THR A 20 -0.79 -1.06 3.37
C THR A 20 -1.55 -0.42 4.53
N LEU A 21 -2.12 0.77 4.38
CA LEU A 21 -2.96 1.42 5.40
C LEU A 21 -4.19 0.58 5.77
N GLY A 22 -4.83 -0.06 4.78
CA GLY A 22 -5.95 -0.96 5.04
C GLY A 22 -5.57 -2.16 5.91
N ARG A 23 -4.31 -2.59 5.86
CA ARG A 23 -3.76 -3.65 6.73
C ARG A 23 -3.62 -3.19 8.18
N ILE A 24 -3.25 -1.93 8.43
CA ILE A 24 -3.27 -1.34 9.78
C ILE A 24 -4.71 -1.31 10.31
N TYR A 25 -5.63 -0.75 9.52
CA TYR A 25 -7.04 -0.60 9.93
C TYR A 25 -7.73 -1.93 10.27
N SER A 26 -7.35 -3.02 9.59
CA SER A 26 -7.91 -4.35 9.80
C SER A 26 -7.12 -5.22 10.79
N SER A 27 -5.98 -4.74 11.30
CA SER A 27 -5.12 -5.49 12.23
C SER A 27 -5.58 -5.30 13.67
N GLU A 28 -5.83 -6.40 14.39
CA GLU A 28 -6.14 -6.35 15.83
C GLU A 28 -4.99 -5.69 16.63
N ASP A 29 -3.74 -5.99 16.27
CA ASP A 29 -2.55 -5.49 16.96
C ASP A 29 -2.19 -4.03 16.64
N HIS A 30 -2.61 -3.51 15.48
CA HIS A 30 -2.10 -2.22 14.98
C HIS A 30 -3.18 -1.18 14.66
N LYS A 31 -4.47 -1.51 14.73
CA LYS A 31 -5.56 -0.59 14.35
C LYS A 31 -5.49 0.73 15.11
N GLU A 32 -5.07 0.72 16.36
CA GLU A 32 -4.91 1.93 17.19
C GLU A 32 -3.90 2.94 16.61
N TYR A 33 -2.94 2.47 15.80
CA TYR A 33 -1.91 3.31 15.18
C TYR A 33 -2.31 3.86 13.80
N LEU A 34 -3.56 3.67 13.36
CA LEU A 34 -4.01 4.11 12.04
C LEU A 34 -3.78 5.61 11.81
N ILE A 35 -3.97 6.44 12.83
CA ILE A 35 -3.78 7.89 12.70
C ILE A 35 -2.35 8.26 12.32
N GLY A 36 -1.35 7.67 12.97
CA GLY A 36 0.04 7.90 12.59
C GLY A 36 0.37 7.29 11.22
N GLY A 37 -0.29 6.19 10.85
CA GLY A 37 -0.16 5.63 9.50
C GLY A 37 -0.66 6.60 8.42
N LEU A 38 -1.83 7.20 8.65
CA LEU A 38 -2.42 8.23 7.78
C LEU A 38 -1.56 9.50 7.76
N GLU A 39 -1.03 9.94 8.92
CA GLU A 39 -0.10 11.07 9.02
C GLU A 39 1.15 10.81 8.18
N GLY A 40 1.77 9.64 8.36
CA GLY A 40 2.93 9.25 7.58
C GLY A 40 2.65 9.25 6.08
N ASN A 41 1.52 8.68 5.66
CA ASN A 41 1.15 8.62 4.26
C ASN A 41 0.89 10.03 3.67
N ALA A 42 0.25 10.91 4.44
CA ALA A 42 0.03 12.29 4.04
C ALA A 42 1.35 13.09 3.96
N ILE A 43 2.27 12.89 4.90
CA ILE A 43 3.62 13.50 4.84
C ILE A 43 4.37 13.04 3.59
N LYS A 44 4.34 11.74 3.27
CA LYS A 44 4.92 11.22 2.02
C LYS A 44 4.30 11.86 0.79
N GLN A 45 3.01 12.19 0.84
CA GLN A 45 2.33 12.88 -0.24
C GLN A 45 2.64 14.40 -0.32
N GLY A 46 3.37 14.94 0.65
CA GLY A 46 3.78 16.34 0.72
C GLY A 46 2.88 17.24 1.56
N TYR A 47 1.90 16.68 2.29
CA TYR A 47 1.07 17.46 3.22
C TYR A 47 1.87 17.81 4.48
N ASN A 48 1.73 19.06 4.95
CA ASN A 48 2.40 19.56 6.14
C ASN A 48 1.55 20.62 6.87
N GLY A 49 2.00 21.01 8.08
CA GLY A 49 1.41 22.09 8.86
C GLY A 49 -0.08 21.93 9.17
N GLU A 50 -0.82 23.04 9.12
CA GLU A 50 -2.25 23.08 9.42
C GLU A 50 -3.09 22.23 8.45
N GLY A 51 -2.66 22.12 7.17
CA GLY A 51 -3.34 21.30 6.18
C GLY A 51 -3.31 19.81 6.52
N LEU A 52 -2.17 19.33 7.03
CA LEU A 52 -2.04 17.96 7.55
C LEU A 52 -2.95 17.75 8.78
N GLU A 53 -2.96 18.71 9.71
CA GLU A 53 -3.76 18.61 10.93
C GLU A 53 -5.27 18.59 10.65
N ALA A 54 -5.76 19.42 9.72
CA ALA A 54 -7.15 19.44 9.30
C ALA A 54 -7.58 18.11 8.65
N ILE A 55 -6.73 17.54 7.78
CA ILE A 55 -6.97 16.24 7.14
C ILE A 55 -7.04 15.13 8.20
N LEU A 56 -6.10 15.11 9.15
CA LEU A 56 -6.07 14.09 10.21
C LEU A 56 -7.30 14.20 11.12
N ARG A 57 -7.64 15.40 11.60
CA ARG A 57 -8.82 15.61 12.44
C ARG A 57 -10.11 15.20 11.74
N GLY A 58 -10.29 15.59 10.47
CA GLY A 58 -11.46 15.23 9.68
C GLY A 58 -11.55 13.72 9.42
N THR A 59 -10.42 13.08 9.12
CA THR A 59 -10.36 11.63 8.88
C THR A 59 -10.66 10.83 10.15
N MET A 60 -10.19 11.30 11.30
CA MET A 60 -10.29 10.60 12.58
C MET A 60 -11.60 10.86 13.33
N ALA A 61 -12.49 11.69 12.79
CA ALA A 61 -13.78 12.01 13.41
C ALA A 61 -14.74 10.81 13.48
N SER A 62 -14.58 9.80 12.62
CA SER A 62 -15.42 8.59 12.61
C SER A 62 -14.76 7.43 11.88
N ASP A 63 -15.26 6.20 12.10
CA ASP A 63 -14.85 5.01 11.34
C ASP A 63 -15.11 5.17 9.83
N ILE A 64 -16.21 5.83 9.45
CA ILE A 64 -16.52 6.15 8.04
C ILE A 64 -15.48 7.10 7.46
N GLY A 65 -15.04 8.09 8.25
CA GLY A 65 -13.96 9.02 7.87
C GLY A 65 -12.65 8.28 7.59
N GLN A 66 -12.28 7.36 8.49
CA GLN A 66 -11.08 6.52 8.34
C GLN A 66 -11.13 5.66 7.08
N GLN A 67 -12.25 4.95 6.86
CA GLN A 67 -12.45 4.13 5.65
C GLN A 67 -12.41 4.97 4.38
N THR A 68 -13.02 6.16 4.40
CA THR A 68 -13.03 7.08 3.26
C THR A 68 -11.62 7.53 2.90
N ALA A 69 -10.80 7.91 3.89
CA ALA A 69 -9.43 8.35 3.65
C ALA A 69 -8.54 7.20 3.14
N ILE A 70 -8.68 6.00 3.71
CA ILE A 70 -7.98 4.81 3.21
C ILE A 70 -8.39 4.53 1.76
N GLY A 71 -9.69 4.51 1.47
CA GLY A 71 -10.21 4.27 0.12
C GLY A 71 -9.71 5.30 -0.90
N TYR A 72 -9.76 6.59 -0.55
CA TYR A 72 -9.27 7.66 -1.42
C TYR A 72 -7.77 7.51 -1.72
N THR A 73 -6.95 7.26 -0.70
CA THR A 73 -5.50 7.11 -0.90
C THR A 73 -5.14 5.85 -1.70
N GLN A 74 -5.88 4.75 -1.52
CA GLN A 74 -5.74 3.54 -2.34
C GLN A 74 -6.14 3.77 -3.80
N GLU A 75 -7.15 4.60 -4.07
CA GLU A 75 -7.55 4.98 -5.42
C GLU A 75 -6.49 5.84 -6.10
N GLN A 76 -5.92 6.82 -5.40
CA GLN A 76 -4.81 7.62 -5.91
C GLN A 76 -3.60 6.75 -6.25
N HIS A 77 -3.23 5.84 -5.35
CA HIS A 77 -2.18 4.87 -5.64
C HIS A 77 -2.51 4.05 -6.89
N ARG A 78 -3.72 3.49 -7.00
CA ARG A 78 -4.14 2.73 -8.18
C ARG A 78 -4.04 3.53 -9.49
N ALA A 79 -4.38 4.82 -9.46
CA ALA A 79 -4.26 5.70 -10.61
C ALA A 79 -2.78 5.90 -11.02
N GLU A 80 -1.88 6.08 -10.05
CA GLU A 80 -0.44 6.20 -10.31
C GLU A 80 0.20 4.90 -10.81
N MET A 81 -0.36 3.77 -10.38
CA MET A 81 0.01 2.44 -10.86
C MET A 81 -0.47 2.16 -12.29
N GLN A 82 -1.36 2.99 -12.84
CA GLN A 82 -1.91 2.78 -14.17
C GLN A 82 -0.87 3.01 -15.26
N GLY A 83 -0.71 2.03 -16.15
CA GLY A 83 0.29 2.06 -17.21
C GLY A 83 1.71 1.71 -16.77
N LEU A 84 1.92 1.26 -15.53
CA LEU A 84 3.18 0.65 -15.13
C LEU A 84 3.27 -0.78 -15.65
N THR A 85 4.44 -1.13 -16.19
CA THR A 85 4.80 -2.50 -16.52
C THR A 85 5.34 -3.21 -15.29
N VAL A 86 5.32 -4.55 -15.31
CA VAL A 86 6.00 -5.35 -14.29
C VAL A 86 7.49 -5.04 -14.25
N GLU A 87 8.14 -4.79 -15.40
CA GLU A 87 9.56 -4.41 -15.44
C GLU A 87 9.88 -3.16 -14.62
N ASN A 88 9.08 -2.10 -14.75
CA ASN A 88 9.27 -0.87 -13.97
C ASN A 88 9.13 -1.16 -12.48
N TYR A 89 8.13 -1.96 -12.11
CA TYR A 89 7.88 -2.35 -10.73
C TYR A 89 9.03 -3.17 -10.13
N LEU A 90 9.56 -4.15 -10.89
CA LEU A 90 10.70 -4.97 -10.45
C LEU A 90 11.98 -4.13 -10.33
N THR A 91 12.17 -3.14 -11.20
CA THR A 91 13.32 -2.23 -11.15
C THR A 91 13.29 -1.38 -9.89
N ASN A 92 12.12 -0.82 -9.54
CA ASN A 92 11.97 0.00 -8.33
C ASN A 92 12.22 -0.78 -7.03
N TYR A 93 11.96 -2.09 -7.03
CA TYR A 93 12.10 -2.96 -5.85
C TYR A 93 13.23 -3.98 -5.98
N GLN A 94 14.23 -3.70 -6.83
CA GLN A 94 15.25 -4.68 -7.17
C GLN A 94 16.02 -5.20 -5.94
N ASP A 95 16.35 -4.32 -4.99
CA ASP A 95 17.08 -4.71 -3.78
C ASP A 95 16.22 -5.58 -2.85
N THR A 96 14.94 -5.24 -2.69
CA THR A 96 13.97 -6.08 -1.98
C THR A 96 13.85 -7.45 -2.64
N ILE A 97 13.76 -7.51 -3.98
CA ILE A 97 13.63 -8.78 -4.69
C ILE A 97 14.90 -9.63 -4.51
N LYS A 98 16.10 -9.06 -4.69
CA LYS A 98 17.37 -9.77 -4.51
C LYS A 98 17.58 -10.29 -3.10
N LYS A 99 17.05 -9.59 -2.09
CA LYS A 99 17.11 -10.01 -0.69
C LYS A 99 16.32 -11.29 -0.41
N TYR A 100 15.21 -11.51 -1.12
CA TYR A 100 14.25 -12.58 -0.79
C TYR A 100 14.19 -13.72 -1.83
N PHE A 101 14.69 -13.50 -3.05
CA PHE A 101 14.61 -14.47 -4.15
C PHE A 101 15.99 -14.72 -4.75
N GLY A 102 16.26 -15.98 -5.09
CA GLY A 102 17.47 -16.41 -5.79
C GLY A 102 17.44 -16.06 -7.28
N GLU A 103 18.60 -16.21 -7.94
CA GLU A 103 18.78 -15.84 -9.35
C GLU A 103 17.81 -16.58 -10.30
N GLU A 104 17.53 -17.85 -10.03
CA GLU A 104 16.58 -18.66 -10.83
C GLU A 104 15.16 -18.08 -10.77
N GLU A 105 14.70 -17.71 -9.58
CA GLU A 105 13.37 -17.13 -9.35
C GLU A 105 13.24 -15.76 -9.99
N ILE A 106 14.31 -14.95 -9.90
CA ILE A 106 14.39 -13.64 -10.57
C ILE A 106 14.35 -13.82 -12.09
N SER A 107 15.06 -14.81 -12.64
CA SER A 107 15.01 -15.10 -14.07
C SER A 107 13.60 -15.47 -14.54
N ASN A 108 12.85 -16.22 -13.71
CA ASN A 108 11.46 -16.59 -13.98
C ASN A 108 10.49 -15.38 -14.02
N LEU A 109 10.89 -14.21 -13.51
CA LEU A 109 10.11 -12.98 -13.61
C LEU A 109 10.18 -12.33 -15.00
N ASN A 110 11.20 -12.66 -15.80
CA ASN A 110 11.40 -12.08 -17.14
C ASN A 110 10.20 -12.28 -18.06
N LYS A 111 9.45 -13.37 -17.90
CA LYS A 111 8.25 -13.68 -18.69
C LYS A 111 7.10 -12.68 -18.49
N TYR A 112 7.13 -11.88 -17.43
CA TYR A 112 6.11 -10.88 -17.12
C TYR A 112 6.51 -9.44 -17.47
N LYS A 113 7.77 -9.18 -17.87
CA LYS A 113 8.33 -7.82 -17.96
C LYS A 113 7.46 -6.83 -18.76
N GLY A 114 6.89 -7.28 -19.88
CA GLY A 114 6.03 -6.46 -20.74
C GLY A 114 4.55 -6.41 -20.33
N GLU A 115 4.13 -7.15 -19.31
CA GLU A 115 2.75 -7.12 -18.83
C GLU A 115 2.45 -5.84 -18.05
N GLU A 116 1.24 -5.32 -18.21
CA GLU A 116 0.75 -4.23 -17.35
C GLU A 116 0.50 -4.75 -15.94
N LEU A 117 1.11 -4.08 -14.96
CA LEU A 117 1.09 -4.47 -13.57
C LEU A 117 -0.34 -4.56 -13.00
N ASN A 118 -1.18 -3.57 -13.31
CA ASN A 118 -2.56 -3.52 -12.81
C ASN A 118 -3.43 -4.64 -13.41
N ALA A 119 -3.25 -4.94 -14.70
CA ALA A 119 -3.94 -6.05 -15.35
C ALA A 119 -3.54 -7.39 -14.71
N LEU A 120 -2.25 -7.56 -14.43
CA LEU A 120 -1.73 -8.74 -13.76
C LEU A 120 -2.22 -8.89 -12.32
N LYS A 121 -2.20 -7.79 -11.53
CA LYS A 121 -2.75 -7.77 -10.16
C LYS A 121 -4.23 -8.14 -10.15
N LYS A 122 -5.06 -7.51 -10.98
CA LYS A 122 -6.50 -7.84 -11.11
C LYS A 122 -6.73 -9.29 -11.50
N LYS A 123 -5.91 -9.83 -12.42
CA LYS A 123 -6.00 -11.25 -12.81
C LYS A 123 -5.71 -12.17 -11.63
N ILE A 124 -4.66 -11.89 -10.88
CA ILE A 124 -4.28 -12.68 -9.69
C ILE A 124 -5.36 -12.57 -8.61
N GLU A 125 -5.88 -11.37 -8.33
CA GLU A 125 -6.96 -11.14 -7.37
C GLU A 125 -8.24 -11.91 -7.74
N GLY A 126 -8.66 -11.84 -9.02
CA GLY A 126 -9.81 -12.61 -9.52
C GLY A 126 -9.61 -14.12 -9.34
N LEU A 127 -8.42 -14.62 -9.66
CA LEU A 127 -8.10 -16.04 -9.45
C LEU A 127 -8.05 -16.43 -7.97
N MET A 128 -7.59 -15.54 -7.09
CA MET A 128 -7.59 -15.75 -5.63
C MET A 128 -9.02 -15.78 -5.07
N HIS A 129 -9.91 -14.95 -5.59
CA HIS A 129 -11.34 -15.00 -5.29
C HIS A 129 -11.95 -16.32 -5.76
N ASP A 130 -11.70 -16.71 -7.01
CA ASP A 130 -12.26 -17.93 -7.61
C ASP A 130 -11.72 -19.23 -6.97
N LYS A 131 -10.52 -19.18 -6.39
CA LYS A 131 -9.95 -20.29 -5.60
C LYS A 131 -10.86 -20.71 -4.45
N SER A 132 -11.62 -19.76 -3.88
CA SER A 132 -12.55 -19.95 -2.77
C SER A 132 -14.00 -20.16 -3.23
N HIS A 133 -14.23 -20.27 -4.54
CA HIS A 133 -15.56 -20.38 -5.12
C HIS A 133 -16.24 -21.72 -4.73
N PRO A 134 -17.56 -21.74 -4.44
CA PRO A 134 -18.28 -22.96 -4.06
C PRO A 134 -18.27 -24.06 -5.13
N ASP A 135 -18.32 -23.65 -6.41
CA ASP A 135 -18.10 -24.53 -7.56
C ASP A 135 -16.68 -25.10 -7.59
N LYS A 136 -16.57 -26.42 -7.40
CA LYS A 136 -15.30 -27.15 -7.33
C LYS A 136 -14.50 -27.09 -8.64
N ASP A 137 -15.16 -27.04 -9.79
CA ASP A 137 -14.48 -27.01 -11.08
C ASP A 137 -13.84 -25.64 -11.32
N LYS A 138 -14.57 -24.56 -10.99
CA LYS A 138 -14.00 -23.20 -10.96
C LYS A 138 -12.85 -23.07 -9.98
N SER A 139 -13.01 -23.56 -8.75
CA SER A 139 -11.94 -23.56 -7.74
C SER A 139 -10.70 -24.33 -8.21
N LYS A 140 -10.88 -25.49 -8.83
CA LYS A 140 -9.78 -26.32 -9.34
C LYS A 140 -9.06 -25.66 -10.52
N ALA A 141 -9.81 -25.05 -11.45
CA ALA A 141 -9.25 -24.28 -12.55
C ALA A 141 -8.44 -23.09 -12.05
N ALA A 142 -9.00 -22.31 -11.12
CA ALA A 142 -8.33 -21.16 -10.50
C ALA A 142 -7.04 -21.57 -9.77
N LYS A 143 -7.06 -22.65 -8.99
CA LYS A 143 -5.86 -23.19 -8.32
C LYS A 143 -4.76 -23.59 -9.31
N LYS A 144 -5.14 -24.21 -10.45
CA LYS A 144 -4.18 -24.59 -11.49
C LYS A 144 -3.57 -23.36 -12.17
N GLU A 145 -4.40 -22.36 -12.45
CA GLU A 145 -3.94 -21.12 -13.09
C GLU A 145 -3.05 -20.28 -12.15
N LEU A 146 -3.42 -20.15 -10.87
CA LEU A 146 -2.61 -19.44 -9.86
C LEU A 146 -1.19 -19.96 -9.75
N LYS A 147 -0.97 -21.28 -9.91
CA LYS A 147 0.38 -21.86 -9.90
C LYS A 147 1.31 -21.22 -10.92
N LYS A 148 0.78 -20.77 -12.06
CA LYS A 148 1.57 -20.08 -13.09
C LYS A 148 2.11 -18.74 -12.59
N TYR A 149 1.38 -18.08 -11.68
CA TYR A 149 1.63 -16.75 -11.13
C TYR A 149 2.31 -16.77 -9.75
N ASN A 150 2.65 -17.93 -9.21
CA ASN A 150 3.18 -18.07 -7.85
C ASN A 150 4.35 -17.10 -7.55
N ILE A 151 5.32 -17.01 -8.48
CA ILE A 151 6.51 -16.18 -8.25
C ILE A 151 6.17 -14.68 -8.24
N ILE A 152 5.37 -14.19 -9.19
CA ILE A 152 5.02 -12.77 -9.23
C ILE A 152 4.09 -12.38 -8.08
N SER A 153 3.18 -13.27 -7.67
CA SER A 153 2.36 -13.09 -6.47
C SER A 153 3.22 -13.04 -5.20
N ALA A 154 4.25 -13.89 -5.10
CA ALA A 154 5.18 -13.86 -3.98
C ALA A 154 5.96 -12.54 -3.93
N VAL A 155 6.42 -12.04 -5.08
CA VAL A 155 7.09 -10.74 -5.20
C VAL A 155 6.20 -9.59 -4.72
N PHE A 156 4.94 -9.52 -5.19
CA PHE A 156 4.00 -8.50 -4.72
C PHE A 156 3.82 -8.54 -3.20
N LYS A 157 3.65 -9.74 -2.64
CA LYS A 157 3.50 -9.91 -1.20
C LYS A 157 4.74 -9.46 -0.43
N VAL A 158 5.93 -9.87 -0.85
CA VAL A 158 7.18 -9.49 -0.17
C VAL A 158 7.37 -7.99 -0.17
N ILE A 159 7.10 -7.32 -1.28
CA ILE A 159 7.20 -5.86 -1.38
C ILE A 159 6.18 -5.19 -0.46
N GLU A 160 4.91 -5.62 -0.49
CA GLU A 160 3.86 -5.10 0.41
C GLU A 160 4.18 -5.38 1.89
N ASP A 161 4.80 -6.51 2.22
CA ASP A 161 5.27 -6.83 3.57
C ASP A 161 6.43 -5.93 4.02
N GLU A 162 7.41 -5.63 3.16
CA GLU A 162 8.50 -4.70 3.50
C GLU A 162 8.01 -3.25 3.66
N ILE A 163 7.10 -2.80 2.79
CA ILE A 163 6.44 -1.51 2.91
C ILE A 163 5.67 -1.41 4.23
N TYR A 164 4.94 -2.47 4.60
CA TYR A 164 4.22 -2.52 5.88
C TYR A 164 5.17 -2.47 7.08
N LYS A 165 6.31 -3.18 7.03
CA LYS A 165 7.33 -3.12 8.09
C LYS A 165 7.95 -1.74 8.26
N ASP A 166 8.12 -0.97 7.18
CA ASP A 166 8.60 0.41 7.26
C ASP A 166 7.51 1.38 7.77
N LEU A 167 6.25 1.14 7.42
CA LEU A 167 5.12 1.96 7.85
C LEU A 167 4.84 1.83 9.35
N ILE A 168 4.87 0.61 9.92
CA ILE A 168 4.42 0.37 11.30
C ILE A 168 5.14 1.22 12.35
N PRO A 169 6.48 1.28 12.41
CA PRO A 169 7.17 2.12 13.40
C PRO A 169 6.79 3.60 13.30
N LYS A 170 6.62 4.10 12.07
CA LYS A 170 6.22 5.50 11.81
C LYS A 170 4.76 5.74 12.21
N ALA A 171 3.90 4.75 12.01
CA ALA A 171 2.51 4.79 12.45
C ALA A 171 2.41 4.86 13.99
N ILE A 172 3.23 4.09 14.70
CA ILE A 172 3.32 4.14 16.15
C ILE A 172 3.82 5.52 16.60
N GLU A 173 4.90 6.02 16.01
CA GLU A 173 5.48 7.32 16.36
C GLU A 173 4.49 8.48 16.15
N GLY A 174 3.87 8.55 14.96
CA GLY A 174 2.89 9.59 14.63
C GLY A 174 1.69 9.57 15.57
N THR A 175 1.20 8.37 15.90
CA THR A 175 0.08 8.21 16.84
C THR A 175 0.43 8.70 18.24
N ASN A 176 1.58 8.30 18.77
CA ASN A 176 2.03 8.73 20.09
C ASN A 176 2.22 10.25 20.17
N LYS A 177 2.76 10.85 19.10
CA LYS A 177 2.91 12.30 18.99
C LYS A 177 1.56 13.02 18.97
N TYR A 178 0.57 12.47 18.25
CA TYR A 178 -0.77 13.03 18.21
C TYR A 178 -1.45 12.96 19.60
N LEU A 179 -1.41 11.80 20.25
CA LEU A 179 -1.99 11.61 21.58
C LEU A 179 -1.36 12.53 22.62
N ALA A 180 -0.03 12.68 22.62
CA ALA A 180 0.66 13.61 23.52
C ALA A 180 0.21 15.06 23.33
N LYS A 181 0.04 15.50 22.07
CA LYS A 181 -0.48 16.84 21.77
C LYS A 181 -1.92 17.02 22.24
N ASP A 182 -2.78 16.04 22.03
CA ASP A 182 -4.18 16.09 22.44
C ASP A 182 -4.32 16.22 23.96
N VAL A 183 -3.53 15.47 24.74
CA VAL A 183 -3.47 15.58 26.20
C VAL A 183 -3.02 16.99 26.63
N ILE A 184 -1.99 17.55 26.00
CA ILE A 184 -1.52 18.91 26.31
C ILE A 184 -2.61 19.96 26.02
N LEU A 185 -3.35 19.81 24.91
CA LEU A 185 -4.42 20.75 24.55
C LEU A 185 -5.59 20.71 25.54
N ARG A 186 -6.04 19.52 25.93
CA ARG A 186 -7.11 19.36 26.93
C ARG A 186 -6.71 19.97 28.28
N ASN A 187 -5.49 19.67 28.75
CA ASN A 187 -4.99 20.23 30.00
C ASN A 187 -4.85 21.77 29.97
N LYS A 188 -4.69 22.39 28.79
CA LYS A 188 -4.70 23.87 28.69
C LYS A 188 -6.10 24.45 28.78
N GLN A 189 -7.08 23.79 28.16
CA GLN A 189 -8.48 24.22 28.20
C GLN A 189 -9.04 24.12 29.63
N ASP A 190 -8.73 23.05 30.35
CA ASP A 190 -9.16 22.85 31.75
C ASP A 190 -8.52 23.84 32.75
N ASN A 191 -7.43 24.53 32.37
CA ASN A 191 -6.77 25.54 33.20
C ASN A 191 -7.18 26.98 32.85
N GLU A 192 -7.98 27.17 31.78
CA GLU A 192 -8.51 28.47 31.34
C GLU A 192 -10.01 28.65 31.72
N GLU A 193 -10.67 27.62 32.25
CA GLU A 193 -12.01 27.65 32.89
C GLU A 193 -11.92 27.83 34.42
#